data_AF-A0A0C3EUD0-F1
#
_entry.id   AF-A0A0C3EUD0-F1
#
_cell.length_a   1.000
_cell.length_b   1.000
_cell.length_c   1.000
_cell.angle_alpha   90.00
_cell.angle_beta   90.00
_cell.angle_gamma   90.00
#
_symmetry.space_group_name_H-M   'P 1'
#
loop_
_entity.id
_entity.type
_entity.pdbx_description
1 polymer ?
#
loop_
_entity_poly.entity_id
_entity_poly.type
_entity_poly.pdbx_seq_one_letter_code
_entity_poly.pdbx_strand_id
1 'polypeptide(L)'
;AIQDHDFNSFAELTMKDSDQFHAVCLDTHPPIFYLNDKSRNVIALVHELNRISIAQSGSYVAAYTFDAGPNPVIYSLERNMKEIVNMIATYFPLSSPFKDNFTVFRPGDLVGEMPLTPGFNSEVTTKFEVGALKDLIHTKIGEGPQVLGSAHTLLDETGMTKAGL
;
A
#
# COMPACT_ATOMS: atom_id res chain seq x y z
N ALA A 1 -20.70 -3.40 3.14
CA ALA A 1 -19.23 -3.61 2.94
C ALA A 1 -18.48 -3.67 4.26
N ILE A 2 -18.22 -2.54 4.95
CA ILE A 2 -17.50 -2.58 6.25
C ILE A 2 -18.29 -3.34 7.32
N GLN A 3 -19.57 -3.01 7.52
CA GLN A 3 -20.43 -3.68 8.52
C GLN A 3 -20.56 -5.19 8.27
N ASP A 4 -20.57 -5.60 7.01
CA ASP A 4 -20.73 -6.99 6.59
C ASP A 4 -19.40 -7.73 6.41
N HIS A 5 -18.27 -7.05 6.65
CA HIS A 5 -16.91 -7.58 6.41
C HIS A 5 -16.72 -8.10 4.97
N ASP A 6 -17.42 -7.49 4.00
CA ASP A 6 -17.34 -7.83 2.59
C ASP A 6 -16.17 -7.11 1.93
N PHE A 7 -15.03 -7.82 1.84
CA PHE A 7 -13.82 -7.31 1.22
C PHE A 7 -13.98 -7.05 -0.29
N ASN A 8 -14.84 -7.80 -1.00
CA ASN A 8 -15.02 -7.61 -2.44
C ASN A 8 -15.66 -6.24 -2.72
N SER A 9 -16.80 -5.97 -2.08
CA SER A 9 -17.46 -4.68 -2.20
C SER A 9 -16.59 -3.55 -1.66
N PHE A 10 -15.86 -3.76 -0.56
CA PHE A 10 -14.91 -2.78 -0.04
C PHE A 10 -13.83 -2.45 -1.08
N ALA A 11 -13.16 -3.46 -1.64
CA ALA A 11 -12.07 -3.28 -2.57
C ALA A 11 -12.51 -2.53 -3.84
N GLU A 12 -13.64 -2.95 -4.43
CA GLU A 12 -14.18 -2.32 -5.63
C GLU A 12 -14.54 -0.85 -5.39
N LEU A 13 -15.25 -0.55 -4.28
CA LEU A 13 -15.64 0.82 -3.94
C LEU A 13 -14.41 1.70 -3.65
N THR A 14 -13.44 1.20 -2.89
CA THR A 14 -12.22 1.95 -2.55
C THR A 14 -11.43 2.34 -3.79
N MET A 15 -11.21 1.41 -4.72
CA MET A 15 -10.47 1.72 -5.96
C MET A 15 -11.24 2.72 -6.84
N LYS A 16 -12.55 2.52 -7.01
CA LYS A 16 -13.40 3.41 -7.82
C LYS A 16 -13.46 4.84 -7.26
N ASP A 17 -13.60 4.99 -5.95
CA ASP A 17 -13.66 6.29 -5.31
C ASP A 17 -12.32 7.03 -5.41
N SER A 18 -11.20 6.31 -5.21
CA SER A 18 -9.86 6.85 -5.46
C SER A 18 -9.71 7.34 -6.91
N ASP A 19 -10.06 6.50 -7.90
CA ASP A 19 -9.96 6.86 -9.32
C ASP A 19 -10.84 8.08 -9.66
N GLN A 20 -12.05 8.15 -9.10
CA GLN A 20 -12.97 9.27 -9.31
C GLN A 20 -12.47 10.56 -8.66
N PHE A 21 -11.90 10.50 -7.45
CA PHE A 21 -11.27 11.65 -6.79
C PHE A 21 -10.17 12.26 -7.69
N HIS A 22 -9.26 11.43 -8.21
CA HIS A 22 -8.20 11.89 -9.10
C HIS A 22 -8.70 12.35 -10.48
N ALA A 23 -9.81 11.80 -10.97
CA ALA A 23 -10.46 12.27 -12.20
C ALA A 23 -11.02 13.71 -12.03
N VAL A 24 -11.61 14.02 -10.88
CA VAL A 24 -12.09 15.39 -10.59
C VAL A 24 -10.91 16.36 -10.40
N CYS A 25 -9.80 15.92 -9.79
CA CYS A 25 -8.56 16.70 -9.74
C CYS A 25 -8.02 17.04 -11.14
N LEU A 26 -8.09 16.08 -12.07
CA LEU A 26 -7.71 16.29 -13.47
C LEU A 26 -8.65 17.26 -14.21
N ASP A 27 -9.94 17.29 -13.87
CA ASP A 27 -10.95 18.18 -14.45
C ASP A 27 -10.90 19.63 -13.90
N THR A 28 -10.07 19.89 -12.88
CA THR A 28 -9.90 21.24 -12.30
C THR A 28 -9.14 22.17 -13.27
N HIS A 29 -9.31 23.50 -13.11
CA HIS A 29 -8.54 24.51 -13.88
C HIS A 29 -7.75 25.46 -12.94
N PRO A 30 -6.41 25.40 -12.91
CA PRO A 30 -5.54 24.48 -13.66
C PRO A 30 -5.65 23.02 -13.16
N PRO A 31 -5.35 22.03 -14.02
CA PRO A 31 -5.46 20.61 -13.66
C PRO A 31 -4.48 20.23 -12.55
N ILE A 32 -4.92 19.37 -11.63
CA ILE A 32 -4.14 18.89 -10.49
C ILE A 32 -3.70 17.45 -10.76
N PHE A 33 -2.39 17.19 -10.73
CA PHE A 33 -1.80 15.87 -10.96
C PHE A 33 -1.15 15.35 -9.68
N TYR A 34 -1.85 14.45 -8.97
CA TYR A 34 -1.27 13.73 -7.84
C TYR A 34 -0.60 12.43 -8.25
N LEU A 35 -1.21 11.68 -9.17
CA LEU A 35 -0.71 10.38 -9.63
C LEU A 35 0.40 10.53 -10.66
N ASN A 36 1.53 9.87 -10.40
CA ASN A 36 2.65 9.78 -11.33
C ASN A 36 2.75 8.37 -11.95
N ASP A 37 3.81 8.12 -12.71
CA ASP A 37 3.98 6.83 -13.38
C ASP A 37 4.17 5.68 -12.41
N LYS A 38 4.80 5.91 -11.26
CA LYS A 38 4.93 4.89 -10.20
C LYS A 38 3.55 4.53 -9.63
N SER A 39 2.70 5.53 -9.40
CA SER A 39 1.31 5.33 -8.98
C SER A 39 0.54 4.46 -9.99
N ARG A 40 0.63 4.80 -11.28
CA ARG A 40 -0.03 4.06 -12.38
C ARG A 40 0.45 2.60 -12.47
N ASN A 41 1.73 2.35 -12.24
CA ASN A 41 2.26 0.98 -12.29
C ASN A 41 1.84 0.15 -11.06
N VAL A 42 1.69 0.77 -9.88
CA VAL A 42 1.10 0.08 -8.72
C VAL A 42 -0.38 -0.26 -8.95
N ILE A 43 -1.14 0.64 -9.58
CA ILE A 43 -2.51 0.35 -10.03
C ILE A 43 -2.54 -0.87 -10.96
N ALA A 44 -1.65 -0.92 -11.95
CA ALA A 44 -1.53 -2.04 -12.89
C ALA A 44 -1.21 -3.37 -12.20
N LEU A 45 -0.27 -3.37 -11.24
CA LEU A 45 0.07 -4.54 -10.44
C LEU A 45 -1.12 -5.07 -9.62
N VAL A 46 -1.86 -4.17 -8.96
CA VAL A 46 -3.03 -4.55 -8.15
C VAL A 46 -4.15 -5.13 -9.04
N HIS A 47 -4.41 -4.53 -10.21
CA HIS A 47 -5.37 -5.08 -11.16
C HIS A 47 -4.97 -6.46 -11.68
N GLU A 48 -3.69 -6.67 -11.99
CA GLU A 48 -3.21 -7.97 -12.45
C GLU A 48 -3.33 -9.05 -11.37
N LEU A 49 -2.95 -8.73 -10.13
CA LEU A 49 -3.12 -9.65 -9.01
C LEU A 49 -4.60 -10.01 -8.79
N ASN A 50 -5.49 -9.01 -8.83
CA ASN A 50 -6.93 -9.22 -8.70
C ASN A 50 -7.52 -10.01 -9.88
N ARG A 51 -7.04 -9.80 -11.12
CA ARG A 51 -7.48 -10.58 -12.30
C ARG A 51 -7.27 -12.07 -12.08
N ILE A 52 -6.11 -12.46 -11.56
CA ILE A 52 -5.78 -13.86 -11.26
C ILE A 52 -6.69 -14.38 -10.14
N SER A 53 -6.84 -13.61 -9.05
CA SER A 53 -7.65 -14.04 -7.92
C SER A 53 -9.13 -14.19 -8.27
N ILE A 54 -9.69 -13.29 -9.06
CA ILE A 54 -11.07 -13.36 -9.56
C ILE A 54 -11.24 -14.60 -10.45
N ALA A 55 -10.30 -14.89 -11.35
CA ALA A 55 -10.36 -16.08 -12.20
C ALA A 55 -10.33 -17.39 -11.40
N GLN A 56 -9.64 -17.41 -10.25
CA GLN A 56 -9.48 -18.61 -9.41
C GLN A 56 -10.58 -18.77 -8.35
N SER A 57 -11.06 -17.66 -7.79
CA SER A 57 -11.88 -17.65 -6.57
C SER A 57 -13.09 -16.71 -6.62
N GLY A 58 -13.23 -15.92 -7.70
CA GLY A 58 -14.32 -14.95 -7.86
C GLY A 58 -14.22 -13.74 -6.92
N SER A 59 -13.03 -13.44 -6.37
CA SER A 59 -12.85 -12.38 -5.37
C SER A 59 -11.60 -11.53 -5.60
N TYR A 60 -11.66 -10.27 -5.16
CA TYR A 60 -10.53 -9.36 -5.00
C TYR A 60 -9.65 -9.79 -3.82
N VAL A 61 -8.34 -9.53 -3.95
CA VAL A 61 -7.35 -9.76 -2.89
C VAL A 61 -6.62 -8.49 -2.48
N ALA A 62 -6.68 -7.41 -3.25
CA ALA A 62 -6.06 -6.12 -2.91
C ALA A 62 -6.91 -4.95 -3.41
N ALA A 63 -6.83 -3.81 -2.74
CA ALA A 63 -7.46 -2.57 -3.16
C ALA A 63 -6.47 -1.42 -2.98
N TYR A 64 -6.23 -0.63 -4.02
CA TYR A 64 -5.44 0.60 -3.89
C TYR A 64 -6.33 1.79 -3.56
N THR A 65 -5.75 2.78 -2.87
CA THR A 65 -6.27 4.15 -2.81
C THR A 65 -5.10 5.14 -2.78
N PHE A 66 -5.37 6.37 -3.20
CA PHE A 66 -4.42 7.47 -3.24
C PHE A 66 -5.08 8.75 -2.73
N ASP A 67 -4.45 9.40 -1.76
CA ASP A 67 -4.84 10.74 -1.29
C ASP A 67 -4.23 11.83 -2.21
N ALA A 68 -3.99 13.03 -1.68
CA ALA A 68 -3.36 14.15 -2.37
C ALA A 68 -1.85 13.96 -2.60
N GLY A 69 -1.45 12.87 -3.23
CA GLY A 69 -0.06 12.56 -3.58
C GLY A 69 0.12 11.23 -4.31
N PRO A 70 1.35 10.91 -4.74
CA PRO A 70 1.59 9.73 -5.57
C PRO A 70 1.72 8.42 -4.78
N ASN A 71 1.65 8.47 -3.45
CA ASN A 71 1.94 7.32 -2.58
C ASN A 71 0.73 6.38 -2.55
N PRO A 72 0.89 5.10 -2.94
CA PRO A 72 -0.19 4.13 -2.87
C PRO A 72 -0.42 3.67 -1.43
N VAL A 73 -1.69 3.54 -1.05
CA VAL A 73 -2.11 2.72 0.09
C VAL A 73 -2.78 1.48 -0.46
N ILE A 74 -2.34 0.29 -0.05
CA ILE A 74 -2.92 -0.98 -0.49
C ILE A 74 -3.58 -1.66 0.72
N TYR A 75 -4.90 -1.80 0.66
CA TYR A 75 -5.66 -2.60 1.61
C TYR A 75 -5.76 -4.04 1.15
N SER A 76 -5.62 -4.96 2.09
CA SER A 76 -5.82 -6.38 1.86
C SER A 76 -5.98 -7.13 3.19
N LEU A 77 -6.45 -8.37 3.12
CA LEU A 77 -6.56 -9.27 4.26
C LEU A 77 -5.19 -9.87 4.57
N GLU A 78 -4.85 -10.00 5.86
CA GLU A 78 -3.52 -10.40 6.35
C GLU A 78 -2.88 -11.56 5.58
N ARG A 79 -3.65 -12.61 5.27
CA ARG A 79 -3.19 -13.80 4.53
C ARG A 79 -2.57 -13.50 3.15
N ASN A 80 -2.88 -12.35 2.54
CA ASN A 80 -2.41 -11.97 1.22
C ASN A 80 -1.17 -11.03 1.29
N MET A 81 -0.75 -10.57 2.48
CA MET A 81 0.28 -9.52 2.59
C MET A 81 1.64 -9.98 2.11
N LYS A 82 1.98 -11.25 2.34
CA LYS A 82 3.22 -11.83 1.83
C LYS A 82 3.33 -11.69 0.31
N GLU A 83 2.26 -12.04 -0.39
CA GLU A 83 2.19 -11.99 -1.86
C GLU A 83 2.26 -10.55 -2.37
N ILE A 84 1.50 -9.64 -1.77
CA ILE A 84 1.48 -8.22 -2.15
C ILE A 84 2.82 -7.55 -1.91
N VAL A 85 3.41 -7.72 -0.73
CA VAL A 85 4.73 -7.12 -0.41
C VAL A 85 5.80 -7.68 -1.32
N ASN A 86 5.80 -8.99 -1.58
CA ASN A 86 6.75 -9.58 -2.53
C ASN A 86 6.58 -9.02 -3.94
N MET A 87 5.34 -8.98 -4.45
CA MET A 87 5.03 -8.42 -5.78
C MET A 87 5.51 -6.96 -5.90
N ILE A 88 5.20 -6.11 -4.92
CA ILE A 88 5.63 -4.72 -4.93
C ILE A 88 7.16 -4.62 -4.89
N ALA A 89 7.84 -5.38 -4.04
CA ALA A 89 9.30 -5.38 -3.96
C ALA A 89 9.98 -5.96 -5.22
N THR A 90 9.33 -6.86 -5.96
CA THR A 90 9.83 -7.39 -7.24
C THR A 90 9.87 -6.32 -8.34
N TYR A 91 8.88 -5.42 -8.37
CA TYR A 91 8.78 -4.36 -9.37
C TYR A 91 9.36 -3.02 -8.92
N PHE A 92 9.41 -2.79 -7.61
CA PHE A 92 10.00 -1.61 -6.97
C PHE A 92 11.01 -2.06 -5.90
N PRO A 93 12.23 -2.47 -6.31
CA PRO A 93 13.25 -2.92 -5.36
C PRO A 93 13.57 -1.84 -4.32
N LEU A 94 13.60 -2.23 -3.05
CA LEU A 94 13.82 -1.31 -1.93
C LEU A 94 15.32 -1.05 -1.71
N SER A 95 15.67 0.18 -1.33
CA SER A 95 17.06 0.54 -0.97
C SER A 95 17.51 -0.03 0.37
N SER A 96 16.55 -0.39 1.23
CA SER A 96 16.76 -1.01 2.53
C SER A 96 15.87 -2.24 2.68
N PRO A 97 16.26 -3.24 3.49
CA PRO A 97 15.42 -4.40 3.74
C PRO A 97 14.03 -4.00 4.23
N PHE A 98 13.00 -4.68 3.73
CA PHE A 98 11.64 -4.49 4.20
C PHE A 98 11.54 -4.82 5.69
N LYS A 99 10.98 -3.90 6.48
CA LYS A 99 10.77 -4.11 7.91
C LYS A 99 9.50 -4.91 8.16
N ASP A 100 9.64 -6.23 8.26
CA ASP A 100 8.52 -7.14 8.49
C ASP A 100 8.04 -7.14 9.97
N ASN A 101 7.29 -6.11 10.35
CA ASN A 101 6.75 -5.95 11.70
C ASN A 101 5.72 -7.04 12.09
N PHE A 102 5.17 -7.78 11.13
CA PHE A 102 4.12 -8.77 11.35
C PHE A 102 4.55 -10.20 11.07
N THR A 103 5.83 -10.43 10.74
CA THR A 103 6.40 -11.77 10.51
C THR A 103 5.64 -12.55 9.43
N VAL A 104 5.27 -11.87 8.33
CA VAL A 104 4.61 -12.50 7.18
C VAL A 104 5.58 -13.34 6.34
N PHE A 105 6.88 -13.08 6.46
CA PHE A 105 7.94 -13.84 5.79
C PHE A 105 8.62 -14.85 6.72
N ARG A 106 9.07 -15.97 6.15
CA ARG A 106 9.84 -16.99 6.88
C ARG A 106 11.33 -16.62 6.86
N PRO A 107 12.13 -17.08 7.84
CA PRO A 107 13.58 -16.96 7.77
C PRO A 107 14.13 -17.53 6.46
N GLY A 108 14.89 -16.72 5.73
CA GLY A 108 15.45 -17.07 4.42
C GLY A 108 14.60 -16.68 3.21
N ASP A 109 13.37 -16.20 3.40
CA ASP A 109 12.60 -15.60 2.31
C ASP A 109 13.31 -14.31 1.83
N LEU A 110 13.58 -14.23 0.53
CA LEU A 110 14.16 -13.05 -0.10
C LEU A 110 13.04 -12.18 -0.68
N VAL A 111 12.62 -11.16 0.07
CA VAL A 111 11.53 -10.26 -0.30
C VAL A 111 11.81 -9.58 -1.63
N GLY A 112 10.92 -9.74 -2.62
CA GLY A 112 11.07 -9.21 -3.97
C GLY A 112 11.75 -10.18 -4.95
N GLU A 113 12.31 -11.29 -4.47
CA GLU A 113 12.91 -12.35 -5.29
C GLU A 113 12.10 -13.64 -5.29
N MET A 114 11.05 -13.73 -4.47
CA MET A 114 10.18 -14.91 -4.46
C MET A 114 9.32 -14.97 -5.74
N PRO A 115 8.90 -16.16 -6.20
CA PRO A 115 8.01 -16.28 -7.34
C PRO A 115 6.72 -15.48 -7.17
N LEU A 116 6.28 -14.84 -8.26
CA LEU A 116 4.97 -14.21 -8.34
C LEU A 116 3.85 -15.26 -8.43
N THR A 117 2.61 -14.80 -8.25
CA THR A 117 1.39 -15.61 -8.36
C THR A 117 1.39 -16.41 -9.66
N PRO A 118 1.05 -17.71 -9.65
CA PRO A 118 0.91 -18.48 -10.89
C PRO A 118 -0.07 -17.83 -11.85
N GLY A 119 0.37 -17.59 -13.09
CA GLY A 119 -0.42 -16.93 -14.13
C GLY A 119 -0.31 -15.40 -14.15
N PHE A 120 0.61 -14.81 -13.37
CA PHE A 120 0.93 -13.39 -13.40
C PHE A 120 1.61 -12.99 -14.70
N ASN A 121 1.06 -11.99 -15.38
CA ASN A 121 1.64 -11.39 -16.57
C ASN A 121 2.77 -10.44 -16.18
N SER A 122 4.03 -10.85 -16.42
CA SER A 122 5.19 -10.04 -16.06
C SER A 122 5.26 -8.70 -16.79
N GLU A 123 4.62 -8.61 -17.96
CA GLU A 123 4.65 -7.45 -18.86
C GLU A 123 3.59 -6.39 -18.52
N VAL A 124 2.84 -6.55 -17.43
CA VAL A 124 1.82 -5.57 -17.02
C VAL A 124 2.45 -4.21 -16.66
N THR A 125 3.71 -4.18 -16.23
CA THR A 125 4.50 -2.98 -15.94
C THR A 125 5.98 -3.26 -16.15
N THR A 126 6.78 -2.20 -16.27
CA THR A 126 8.24 -2.27 -16.18
C THR A 126 8.70 -2.44 -14.73
N LYS A 127 9.88 -3.04 -14.53
CA LYS A 127 10.59 -2.99 -13.25
C LYS A 127 11.29 -1.65 -13.11
N PHE A 128 11.28 -1.11 -11.90
CA PHE A 128 11.90 0.17 -11.58
C PHE A 128 13.29 0.00 -10.98
N GLU A 129 14.05 1.09 -11.01
CA GLU A 129 15.32 1.21 -10.30
C GLU A 129 15.15 1.08 -8.77
N VAL A 130 16.22 0.63 -8.10
CA VAL A 130 16.25 0.53 -6.64
C VAL A 130 15.95 1.89 -6.01
N GLY A 131 15.02 1.92 -5.06
CA GLY A 131 14.62 3.15 -4.35
C GLY A 131 13.64 4.03 -5.13
N ALA A 132 13.13 3.57 -6.28
CA ALA A 132 12.02 4.24 -6.96
C ALA A 132 10.80 4.41 -6.04
N LEU A 133 10.54 3.40 -5.21
CA LEU A 133 9.69 3.46 -4.02
C LEU A 133 10.63 3.44 -2.80
N LYS A 134 10.53 4.46 -1.94
CA LYS A 134 11.49 4.67 -0.84
C LYS A 134 11.38 3.61 0.26
N ASP A 135 10.16 3.31 0.70
CA ASP A 135 9.91 2.43 1.83
C ASP A 135 8.48 1.87 1.80
N LEU A 136 8.26 0.70 2.42
CA LEU A 136 6.96 0.08 2.59
C LEU A 136 6.59 0.01 4.07
N ILE A 137 5.49 0.69 4.43
CA ILE A 137 4.94 0.65 5.79
C ILE A 137 3.80 -0.37 5.81
N HIS A 138 4.06 -1.53 6.40
CA HIS A 138 3.01 -2.49 6.71
C HIS A 138 2.41 -2.16 8.08
N THR A 139 1.11 -1.91 8.12
CA THR A 139 0.31 -1.61 9.31
C THR A 139 -1.05 -2.31 9.24
N LYS A 140 -1.86 -2.19 10.29
CA LYS A 140 -3.23 -2.73 10.37
C LYS A 140 -4.20 -1.71 10.97
N ILE A 141 -5.48 -2.02 10.92
CA ILE A 141 -6.53 -1.24 11.61
C ILE A 141 -6.15 -1.13 13.09
N GLY A 142 -6.10 0.11 13.58
CA GLY A 142 -5.71 0.45 14.94
C GLY A 142 -6.86 1.05 15.75
N GLU A 143 -6.56 1.36 17.00
CA GLU A 143 -7.49 2.05 17.88
C GLU A 143 -7.48 3.57 17.66
N GLY A 144 -8.41 4.27 18.29
CA GLY A 144 -8.45 5.74 18.30
C GLY A 144 -7.31 6.38 19.11
N PRO A 145 -7.30 7.73 19.20
CA PRO A 145 -6.31 8.47 19.96
C PRO A 145 -6.17 7.99 21.40
N GLN A 146 -4.94 7.93 21.89
CA GLN A 146 -4.61 7.46 23.24
C GLN A 146 -4.03 8.60 24.09
N VAL A 147 -4.48 8.71 25.34
CA VAL A 147 -3.87 9.63 26.32
C VAL A 147 -2.64 8.94 26.90
N LEU A 148 -1.47 9.55 26.68
CA LEU A 148 -0.21 9.03 27.22
C LEU A 148 0.15 9.72 28.53
N GLY A 149 0.84 8.99 29.41
CA GLY A 149 1.33 9.53 30.68
C GLY A 149 2.41 10.60 30.50
N SER A 150 2.72 11.32 31.58
CA SER A 150 3.70 12.42 31.58
C SER A 150 5.09 12.03 31.07
N ALA A 151 5.48 10.75 31.13
CA ALA A 151 6.73 10.26 30.55
C ALA A 151 6.85 10.50 29.03
N HIS A 152 5.72 10.57 28.32
CA HIS A 152 5.66 10.77 26.87
C HIS A 152 5.48 12.24 26.47
N THR A 153 5.48 13.18 27.42
CA THR A 153 5.42 14.61 27.09
C THR A 153 6.57 15.01 26.17
N LEU A 154 6.27 15.80 25.15
CA LEU A 154 7.27 16.41 24.27
C LEU A 154 7.78 17.74 24.84
N LEU A 155 7.22 18.21 25.97
CA LEU A 155 7.60 19.44 26.65
C LEU A 155 8.42 19.16 27.91
N ASP A 156 9.43 19.97 28.18
CA ASP A 156 10.14 19.96 29.46
C ASP A 156 9.36 20.67 30.57
N GLU A 157 9.94 20.74 31.77
CA GLU A 157 9.33 21.35 32.95
C GLU A 157 9.10 22.87 32.81
N THR A 158 9.78 23.52 31.86
CA THR A 158 9.62 24.94 31.55
C THR A 158 8.56 25.20 30.48
N GLY A 159 7.95 24.13 29.94
CA GLY A 159 6.98 24.21 28.85
C GLY A 159 7.61 24.36 27.47
N MET A 160 8.93 24.19 27.34
CA MET A 160 9.65 24.24 26.06
C MET A 160 9.73 22.84 25.45
N THR A 161 9.86 22.74 24.13
CA THR A 161 10.07 21.46 23.46
C THR A 161 11.37 20.84 23.92
N LYS A 162 11.33 19.56 24.33
CA LYS A 162 12.55 18.79 24.61
C LYS A 162 13.45 18.80 23.36
N ALA A 163 14.69 19.27 23.49
CA ALA A 163 15.63 19.33 22.38
C ALA A 163 16.00 17.91 21.91
N GLY A 164 15.97 17.66 20.60
CA GLY A 164 16.43 16.41 19.98
C GLY A 164 15.35 15.43 19.53
N LEU A 165 14.12 15.91 19.26
CA LEU A 165 13.21 15.21 18.34
C LEU A 165 13.69 15.35 16.89
#